data_AF-A0A7Y0J5G6-F1
#
_entry.id   AF-A0A7Y0J5G6-F1
#
_cell.length_a   1.000
_cell.length_b   1.000
_cell.length_c   1.000
_cell.angle_alpha   90.00
_cell.angle_beta   90.00
_cell.angle_gamma   90.00
#
_symmetry.space_group_name_H-M   'P 1'
#
loop_
_entity.id
_entity.type
_entity.pdbx_description
1 polymer ?
#
loop_
_entity_poly.entity_id
_entity_poly.type
_entity_poly.pdbx_seq_one_letter_code
_entity_poly.pdbx_strand_id
1 'polypeptide(L)'
;MRSAPAPGTPPAPAPGTPPASAPGSASAPAPGSTPARAAHPVAAPAAGPGTDVGGVPAGPGRDRRLRGASPLLWALPPVALLAVFFLYPLALVVRQSFQPDSGGTSLQPYADVFASPAFREALWTTVWLALASTAGCLVLGFLLALVIAFVPFPGAKGVARFTDVFLSFPSFLITLALLFVYGRTGLANGLWTGATGAADGPFDFLTTPWGVLLAEVTYFTPFVMRPLLAAFAQLDTAQLEAASSLGARAPRIVRQVILPEALPALAAGGSLVLVLCLNEFGIVLFTGAKGVTTLPMLVYGKAILESDYPGACVVAVVNVLISVGLYGLYRVVSRRAGA
;
A
#
# COMPACT_ATOMS: atom_id res chain seq x y z
N MET A 1 51.62 35.03 24.51
CA MET A 1 51.62 34.81 25.97
C MET A 1 50.39 33.98 26.28
N ARG A 2 50.57 32.66 26.52
CA ARG A 2 50.54 31.99 27.84
C ARG A 2 49.11 31.89 28.39
N SER A 3 48.53 30.75 28.78
CA SER A 3 48.96 29.35 28.92
C SER A 3 47.77 28.59 29.55
N ALA A 4 47.57 27.31 29.22
CA ALA A 4 46.76 26.40 30.03
C ALA A 4 47.38 26.18 31.42
N PRO A 5 46.62 25.66 32.39
CA PRO A 5 46.91 24.28 32.82
C PRO A 5 45.68 23.43 33.25
N ALA A 6 45.77 22.11 33.04
CA ALA A 6 45.11 21.03 33.80
C ALA A 6 45.95 20.70 35.07
N PRO A 7 45.71 19.72 35.98
CA PRO A 7 44.76 18.57 35.97
C PRO A 7 44.10 18.23 37.35
N GLY A 8 43.32 17.14 37.42
CA GLY A 8 42.90 16.52 38.69
C GLY A 8 41.87 15.39 38.56
N THR A 9 42.31 14.14 38.59
CA THR A 9 41.57 12.88 38.83
C THR A 9 41.98 12.31 40.21
N PRO A 10 41.39 11.22 40.73
CA PRO A 10 39.99 10.92 41.10
C PRO A 10 39.89 10.59 42.62
N PRO A 11 38.80 9.98 43.13
CA PRO A 11 39.03 8.86 44.06
C PRO A 11 38.30 7.57 43.65
N ALA A 12 38.98 6.47 43.94
CA ALA A 12 38.64 5.08 43.65
C ALA A 12 38.11 4.37 44.94
N PRO A 13 38.00 3.02 45.01
CA PRO A 13 36.75 2.32 45.33
C PRO A 13 36.82 1.53 46.66
N ALA A 14 35.75 0.78 47.00
CA ALA A 14 35.76 -0.56 47.63
C ALA A 14 34.40 -0.84 48.36
N PRO A 15 34.12 -2.06 48.84
CA PRO A 15 34.10 -3.36 48.13
C PRO A 15 32.83 -4.18 48.49
N GLY A 16 32.55 -5.29 47.76
CA GLY A 16 31.59 -6.29 48.26
C GLY A 16 30.87 -7.15 47.22
N THR A 17 31.62 -7.97 46.48
CA THR A 17 31.16 -9.22 45.85
C THR A 17 31.19 -10.39 46.87
N PRO A 18 30.72 -11.62 46.56
CA PRO A 18 29.52 -12.14 45.87
C PRO A 18 29.00 -13.40 46.67
N PRO A 19 28.61 -14.58 46.12
CA PRO A 19 27.85 -15.00 44.92
C PRO A 19 26.69 -16.02 45.24
N ALA A 20 26.11 -16.57 44.16
CA ALA A 20 25.60 -17.95 44.01
C ALA A 20 24.13 -18.27 44.35
N SER A 21 23.33 -18.60 43.31
CA SER A 21 22.92 -19.99 43.01
C SER A 21 21.87 -20.04 41.90
N ALA A 22 22.19 -20.76 40.82
CA ALA A 22 21.22 -21.45 39.97
C ALA A 22 21.10 -22.91 40.48
N PRO A 23 20.37 -23.85 39.83
CA PRO A 23 19.11 -23.78 39.08
C PRO A 23 18.05 -24.75 39.68
N GLY A 24 16.76 -24.52 39.42
CA GLY A 24 15.67 -25.38 39.89
C GLY A 24 14.82 -25.91 38.73
N SER A 25 15.08 -27.16 38.36
CA SER A 25 14.31 -28.00 37.45
C SER A 25 13.00 -28.49 38.08
N ALA A 26 11.88 -28.44 37.36
CA ALA A 26 10.72 -29.32 37.53
C ALA A 26 9.85 -29.22 36.26
N SER A 27 10.05 -30.10 35.28
CA SER A 27 9.33 -31.38 35.10
C SER A 27 7.90 -31.21 34.58
N ALA A 28 7.71 -31.63 33.33
CA ALA A 28 6.44 -31.86 32.65
C ALA A 28 5.53 -32.84 33.41
N PRO A 29 4.23 -32.86 33.06
CA PRO A 29 3.50 -34.11 32.98
C PRO A 29 2.84 -34.30 31.61
N ALA A 30 3.03 -35.49 31.05
CA ALA A 30 2.16 -36.13 30.06
C ALA A 30 1.42 -37.30 30.77
N PRO A 31 0.57 -38.07 30.09
CA PRO A 31 -0.80 -37.76 29.70
C PRO A 31 -1.82 -38.71 30.37
N GLY A 32 -3.12 -38.38 30.25
CA GLY A 32 -4.21 -39.37 30.33
C GLY A 32 -5.10 -39.29 31.58
N SER A 33 -6.32 -38.83 31.38
CA SER A 33 -7.55 -39.52 31.82
C SER A 33 -8.79 -38.67 31.49
N THR A 34 -9.63 -39.24 30.64
CA THR A 34 -11.01 -38.85 30.36
C THR A 34 -11.83 -38.84 31.67
N PRO A 35 -12.90 -38.02 31.74
CA PRO A 35 -14.19 -38.69 31.90
C PRO A 35 -15.28 -38.14 30.98
N ALA A 36 -16.06 -39.09 30.48
CA ALA A 36 -17.28 -38.91 29.71
C ALA A 36 -18.36 -38.16 30.51
N ARG A 37 -19.12 -37.29 29.83
CA ARG A 37 -20.40 -36.80 30.34
C ARG A 37 -21.42 -36.59 29.22
N ALA A 38 -22.31 -37.58 29.15
CA ALA A 38 -23.74 -37.54 28.81
C ALA A 38 -24.21 -36.74 27.59
N ALA A 39 -24.54 -37.48 26.52
CA ALA A 39 -25.44 -37.08 25.46
C ALA A 39 -26.91 -37.14 25.95
N HIS A 40 -27.66 -36.06 25.72
CA HIS A 40 -29.12 -36.04 25.82
C HIS A 40 -29.73 -36.32 24.44
N PRO A 41 -30.65 -37.29 24.29
CA PRO A 41 -31.40 -37.47 23.06
C PRO A 41 -32.65 -36.58 23.09
N VAL A 42 -32.86 -35.77 22.04
CA VAL A 42 -34.16 -35.12 21.79
C VAL A 42 -34.67 -35.63 20.45
N ALA A 43 -35.83 -36.27 20.52
CA ALA A 43 -36.50 -37.01 19.46
C ALA A 43 -37.11 -36.11 18.39
N ALA A 44 -37.17 -36.64 17.17
CA ALA A 44 -37.89 -36.09 16.03
C ALA A 44 -39.42 -36.14 16.25
N PRO A 45 -40.21 -35.17 15.76
CA PRO A 45 -41.66 -35.29 15.79
C PRO A 45 -42.17 -36.07 14.57
N ALA A 46 -42.99 -37.09 14.87
CA ALA A 46 -43.71 -37.91 13.92
C ALA A 46 -44.91 -37.16 13.32
N ALA A 47 -45.18 -37.46 12.05
CA ALA A 47 -46.38 -37.04 11.33
C ALA A 47 -47.62 -37.80 11.82
N GLY A 48 -48.74 -37.08 11.97
CA GLY A 48 -50.08 -37.62 12.20
C GLY A 48 -51.12 -36.76 11.45
N PRO A 49 -52.18 -37.35 10.86
CA PRO A 49 -53.04 -36.66 9.90
C PRO A 49 -54.33 -36.07 10.51
N GLY A 50 -54.81 -34.99 9.91
CA GLY A 50 -56.24 -34.64 9.83
C GLY A 50 -56.87 -33.90 11.01
N THR A 51 -57.09 -32.59 10.86
CA THR A 51 -58.34 -31.92 11.25
C THR A 51 -58.48 -30.62 10.45
N ASP A 52 -59.42 -30.65 9.50
CA ASP A 52 -59.99 -29.48 8.82
C ASP A 52 -60.71 -28.61 9.85
N VAL A 53 -60.31 -27.35 9.98
CA VAL A 53 -61.15 -26.32 10.61
C VAL A 53 -60.98 -25.00 9.87
N GLY A 54 -62.02 -24.62 9.12
CA GLY A 54 -62.44 -23.23 8.95
C GLY A 54 -61.67 -22.39 7.93
N GLY A 55 -62.12 -22.44 6.67
CA GLY A 55 -61.80 -21.43 5.67
C GLY A 55 -62.24 -20.03 6.13
N VAL A 56 -61.27 -19.16 6.38
CA VAL A 56 -61.47 -17.71 6.48
C VAL A 56 -61.28 -17.13 5.08
N PRO A 57 -62.26 -16.39 4.51
CA PRO A 57 -62.14 -15.87 3.16
C PRO A 57 -60.98 -14.86 3.06
N ALA A 58 -60.09 -15.11 2.09
CA ALA A 58 -59.02 -14.22 1.72
C ALA A 58 -59.59 -12.88 1.24
N GLY A 59 -59.49 -11.85 2.10
CA GLY A 59 -59.81 -10.48 1.74
C GLY A 59 -58.86 -9.97 0.63
N PRO A 60 -59.35 -9.18 -0.33
CA PRO A 60 -58.56 -8.74 -1.46
C PRO A 60 -57.41 -7.85 -0.99
N GLY A 61 -56.23 -8.16 -1.52
CA GLY A 61 -54.96 -7.51 -1.21
C GLY A 61 -55.06 -5.99 -1.17
N ARG A 62 -54.79 -5.44 0.00
CA ARG A 62 -54.21 -4.10 0.11
C ARG A 62 -52.73 -4.26 0.40
N ASP A 63 -52.03 -4.84 -0.58
CA ASP A 63 -50.64 -4.46 -0.85
C ASP A 63 -50.68 -2.99 -1.27
N ARG A 64 -50.77 -2.12 -0.27
CA ARG A 64 -50.47 -0.71 -0.43
C ARG A 64 -48.97 -0.69 -0.66
N ARG A 65 -48.59 -0.92 -1.91
CA ARG A 65 -47.27 -0.61 -2.46
C ARG A 65 -47.03 0.85 -2.09
N LEU A 66 -46.40 1.05 -0.93
CA LEU A 66 -45.64 2.25 -0.67
C LEU A 66 -44.70 2.29 -1.87
N ARG A 67 -45.01 3.17 -2.83
CA ARG A 67 -44.05 3.60 -3.84
C ARG A 67 -42.98 4.32 -3.05
N GLY A 68 -42.11 3.53 -2.42
CA GLY A 68 -40.95 4.02 -1.69
C GLY A 68 -40.19 4.87 -2.69
N ALA A 69 -39.91 6.11 -2.30
CA ALA A 69 -38.96 6.93 -3.02
C ALA A 69 -37.77 6.04 -3.37
N SER A 70 -37.47 5.95 -4.67
CA SER A 70 -36.45 5.07 -5.21
C SER A 70 -35.21 5.12 -4.32
N PRO A 71 -34.57 3.99 -3.96
CA PRO A 71 -33.36 4.00 -3.14
C PRO A 71 -32.28 4.97 -3.68
N LEU A 72 -32.33 5.30 -4.97
CA LEU A 72 -31.54 6.34 -5.63
C LEU A 72 -31.78 7.77 -5.09
N LEU A 73 -33.03 8.13 -4.76
CA LEU A 73 -33.38 9.45 -4.21
C LEU A 73 -32.85 9.63 -2.78
N TRP A 74 -32.79 8.55 -2.00
CA TRP A 74 -32.20 8.56 -0.65
C TRP A 74 -30.67 8.58 -0.66
N ALA A 75 -30.04 8.10 -1.73
CA ALA A 75 -28.59 8.22 -1.94
C ALA A 75 -28.16 9.62 -2.39
N LEU A 76 -29.10 10.47 -2.86
CA LEU A 76 -28.79 11.74 -3.49
C LEU A 76 -28.22 12.78 -2.51
N PRO A 77 -28.78 13.00 -1.30
CA PRO A 77 -28.20 13.94 -0.33
C PRO A 77 -26.77 13.61 0.12
N PRO A 78 -26.41 12.38 0.52
CA PRO A 78 -25.04 12.08 0.93
C PRO A 78 -24.05 12.13 -0.24
N VAL A 79 -24.45 11.72 -1.45
CA VAL A 79 -23.59 11.83 -2.64
C VAL A 79 -23.36 13.30 -3.01
N ALA A 80 -24.41 14.13 -2.98
CA ALA A 80 -24.28 15.56 -3.25
C ALA A 80 -23.38 16.25 -2.22
N LEU A 81 -23.54 15.91 -0.93
CA LEU A 81 -22.68 16.44 0.13
C LEU A 81 -21.20 16.07 -0.11
N LEU A 82 -20.93 14.79 -0.40
CA LEU A 82 -19.58 14.32 -0.70
C LEU A 82 -19.00 15.01 -1.94
N ALA A 83 -19.80 15.15 -2.99
CA ALA A 83 -19.41 15.82 -4.22
C ALA A 83 -19.07 17.29 -3.97
N VAL A 84 -19.86 18.01 -3.17
CA VAL A 84 -19.57 19.41 -2.81
C VAL A 84 -18.27 19.50 -2.03
N PHE A 85 -18.10 18.70 -0.97
CA PHE A 85 -16.88 18.73 -0.14
C PHE A 85 -15.61 18.37 -0.92
N PHE A 86 -15.71 17.49 -1.91
CA PHE A 86 -14.57 17.09 -2.74
C PHE A 86 -14.30 18.06 -3.90
N LEU A 87 -15.33 18.45 -4.65
CA LEU A 87 -15.19 19.27 -5.86
C LEU A 87 -14.98 20.75 -5.53
N TYR A 88 -15.46 21.24 -4.39
CA TYR A 88 -15.26 22.63 -3.97
C TYR A 88 -13.77 23.02 -3.84
N PRO A 89 -12.94 22.33 -3.04
CA PRO A 89 -11.52 22.68 -2.94
C PRO A 89 -10.79 22.48 -4.27
N LEU A 90 -11.15 21.48 -5.06
CA LEU A 90 -10.58 21.29 -6.39
C LEU A 90 -10.90 22.45 -7.33
N ALA A 91 -12.14 22.95 -7.30
CA ALA A 91 -12.55 24.13 -8.06
C ALA A 91 -11.81 25.39 -7.59
N LEU A 92 -11.52 25.51 -6.29
CA LEU A 92 -10.68 26.59 -5.77
C LEU A 92 -9.24 26.51 -6.28
N VAL A 93 -8.64 25.31 -6.32
CA VAL A 93 -7.29 25.10 -6.87
C VAL A 93 -7.26 25.47 -8.36
N VAL A 94 -8.25 25.01 -9.14
CA VAL A 94 -8.36 25.37 -10.56
C VAL A 94 -8.61 26.86 -10.74
N ARG A 95 -9.39 27.51 -9.88
CA ARG A 95 -9.59 28.96 -9.96
C ARG A 95 -8.30 29.71 -9.64
N GLN A 96 -7.59 29.31 -8.58
CA GLN A 96 -6.36 29.95 -8.13
C GLN A 96 -5.23 29.80 -9.15
N SER A 97 -5.20 28.72 -9.94
CA SER A 97 -4.19 28.55 -11.00
C SER A 97 -4.30 29.57 -12.14
N PHE A 98 -5.44 30.24 -12.30
CA PHE A 98 -5.62 31.34 -13.26
C PHE A 98 -5.51 32.73 -12.62
N GLN A 99 -5.26 32.83 -11.32
CA GLN A 99 -5.22 34.09 -10.59
C GLN A 99 -3.78 34.44 -10.19
N PRO A 100 -3.07 35.28 -10.95
CA PRO A 100 -1.76 35.76 -10.54
C PRO A 100 -1.85 36.68 -9.31
N ASP A 101 -0.76 36.82 -8.57
CA ASP A 101 -0.71 37.65 -7.36
C ASP A 101 -0.96 39.15 -7.63
N SER A 102 -0.75 39.60 -8.87
CA SER A 102 -1.08 40.96 -9.34
C SER A 102 -2.58 41.22 -9.49
N GLY A 103 -3.42 40.18 -9.32
CA GLY A 103 -4.87 40.24 -9.45
C GLY A 103 -5.38 39.98 -10.87
N GLY A 104 -6.68 39.67 -10.98
CA GLY A 104 -7.35 39.35 -12.25
C GLY A 104 -7.24 37.87 -12.65
N THR A 105 -7.61 37.56 -13.89
CA THR A 105 -7.47 36.23 -14.50
C THR A 105 -6.43 36.27 -15.60
N SER A 106 -5.38 35.45 -15.51
CA SER A 106 -4.29 35.39 -16.48
C SER A 106 -3.79 33.96 -16.67
N LEU A 107 -3.25 33.68 -17.86
CA LEU A 107 -2.54 32.44 -18.17
C LEU A 107 -1.03 32.55 -17.88
N GLN A 108 -0.56 33.70 -17.37
CA GLN A 108 0.85 33.92 -17.05
C GLN A 108 1.42 32.85 -16.09
N PRO A 109 0.74 32.44 -15.00
CA PRO A 109 1.26 31.40 -14.11
C PRO A 109 1.52 30.07 -14.82
N TYR A 110 0.71 29.72 -15.82
CA TYR A 110 0.93 28.53 -16.66
C TYR A 110 2.16 28.67 -17.54
N ALA A 111 2.36 29.84 -18.18
CA ALA A 111 3.53 30.10 -19.00
C ALA A 111 4.82 30.03 -18.18
N ASP A 112 4.82 30.61 -16.97
CA ASP A 112 5.98 30.64 -16.08
C ASP A 112 6.34 29.22 -15.58
N VAL A 113 5.34 28.42 -15.23
CA VAL A 113 5.55 27.03 -14.79
C VAL A 113 6.05 26.15 -15.94
N PHE A 114 5.46 26.23 -17.13
CA PHE A 114 5.89 25.42 -18.27
C PHE A 114 7.27 25.83 -18.81
N ALA A 115 7.67 27.09 -18.64
CA ALA A 115 9.02 27.56 -18.97
C ALA A 115 10.07 27.11 -17.93
N SER A 116 9.66 26.76 -16.71
CA SER A 116 10.57 26.41 -15.63
C SER A 116 11.31 25.08 -15.86
N PRO A 117 12.65 25.06 -15.75
CA PRO A 117 13.43 23.83 -15.76
C PRO A 117 13.05 22.88 -14.61
N ALA A 118 12.76 23.43 -13.43
CA ALA A 118 12.38 22.65 -12.25
C ALA A 118 11.07 21.88 -12.46
N PHE A 119 10.10 22.49 -13.16
CA PHE A 119 8.87 21.80 -13.54
C PHE A 119 9.12 20.63 -14.50
N ARG A 120 9.97 20.82 -15.51
CA ARG A 120 10.31 19.77 -16.48
C ARG A 120 11.04 18.60 -15.81
N GLU A 121 12.01 18.90 -14.94
CA GLU A 121 12.73 17.90 -14.17
C GLU A 121 11.80 17.16 -13.21
N ALA A 122 10.89 17.87 -12.55
CA ALA A 122 9.93 17.26 -11.65
C ALA A 122 8.93 16.36 -12.39
N LEU A 123 8.45 16.79 -13.56
CA LEU A 123 7.58 15.99 -14.42
C LEU A 123 8.28 14.70 -14.86
N TRP A 124 9.51 14.80 -15.37
CA TRP A 124 10.29 13.64 -15.78
C TRP A 124 10.55 12.68 -14.61
N THR A 125 11.01 13.21 -13.47
CA THR A 125 11.31 12.43 -12.27
C THR A 125 10.06 11.69 -11.78
N THR A 126 8.90 12.36 -11.75
CA THR A 126 7.63 11.76 -11.32
C THR A 126 7.21 10.61 -12.23
N VAL A 127 7.26 10.82 -13.55
CA VAL A 127 6.84 9.79 -14.51
C VAL A 127 7.80 8.60 -14.51
N TRP A 128 9.11 8.86 -14.57
CA TRP A 128 10.13 7.80 -14.54
C TRP A 128 10.04 6.98 -13.26
N LEU A 129 9.98 7.65 -12.11
CA LEU A 129 9.96 6.98 -10.80
C LEU A 129 8.68 6.18 -10.63
N ALA A 130 7.52 6.74 -11.00
CA ALA A 130 6.26 6.02 -10.92
C ALA A 130 6.22 4.79 -11.82
N LEU A 131 6.75 4.87 -13.05
CA LEU A 131 6.85 3.72 -13.94
C LEU A 131 7.82 2.66 -13.42
N ALA A 132 8.99 3.07 -12.93
CA ALA A 132 10.01 2.16 -12.41
C ALA A 132 9.54 1.45 -11.13
N SER A 133 8.93 2.18 -10.20
CA SER A 133 8.33 1.62 -8.98
C SER A 133 7.15 0.70 -9.30
N THR A 134 6.28 1.08 -10.24
CA THR A 134 5.17 0.21 -10.67
C THR A 134 5.68 -1.08 -11.28
N ALA A 135 6.70 -1.02 -12.14
CA ALA A 135 7.33 -2.21 -12.70
C ALA A 135 7.94 -3.09 -11.61
N GLY A 136 8.62 -2.50 -10.63
CA GLY A 136 9.16 -3.21 -9.46
C GLY A 136 8.06 -3.89 -8.64
N CYS A 137 6.96 -3.18 -8.35
CA CYS A 137 5.79 -3.72 -7.66
C CYS A 137 5.10 -4.85 -8.43
N LEU A 138 5.01 -4.75 -9.76
CA LEU A 138 4.44 -5.80 -10.61
C LEU A 138 5.27 -7.07 -10.56
N VAL A 139 6.59 -6.95 -10.71
CA VAL A 139 7.51 -8.09 -10.66
C VAL A 139 7.50 -8.71 -9.27
N LEU A 140 7.75 -7.91 -8.22
CA LEU A 140 7.83 -8.42 -6.85
C LEU A 140 6.47 -8.93 -6.35
N GLY A 141 5.40 -8.20 -6.62
CA GLY A 141 4.03 -8.58 -6.25
C GLY A 141 3.58 -9.87 -6.94
N PHE A 142 3.92 -10.06 -8.22
CA PHE A 142 3.65 -11.31 -8.92
C PHE A 142 4.41 -12.49 -8.31
N LEU A 143 5.70 -12.33 -8.07
CA LEU A 143 6.52 -13.39 -7.46
C LEU A 143 6.03 -13.76 -6.05
N LEU A 144 5.75 -12.77 -5.21
CA LEU A 144 5.24 -13.01 -3.86
C LEU A 144 3.84 -13.64 -3.88
N ALA A 145 2.95 -13.20 -4.78
CA ALA A 145 1.64 -13.80 -4.93
C ALA A 145 1.72 -15.28 -5.37
N LEU A 146 2.63 -15.61 -6.31
CA LEU A 146 2.86 -17.00 -6.70
C LEU A 146 3.32 -17.87 -5.52
N VAL A 147 4.26 -17.36 -4.72
CA VAL A 147 4.75 -18.08 -3.54
C VAL A 147 3.64 -18.27 -2.51
N ILE A 148 2.89 -17.21 -2.20
CA ILE A 148 1.83 -17.27 -1.18
C ILE A 148 0.66 -18.14 -1.63
N ALA A 149 0.30 -18.15 -2.92
CA ALA A 149 -0.82 -18.93 -3.43
C ALA A 149 -0.50 -20.42 -3.62
N PHE A 150 0.70 -20.75 -4.10
CA PHE A 150 1.01 -22.11 -4.55
C PHE A 150 2.02 -22.86 -3.70
N VAL A 151 2.75 -22.20 -2.78
CA VAL A 151 3.71 -22.89 -1.89
C VAL A 151 3.03 -23.17 -0.54
N PRO A 152 2.88 -24.44 -0.12
CA PRO A 152 2.33 -24.77 1.18
C PRO A 152 3.36 -24.50 2.28
N PHE A 153 3.26 -23.35 2.95
CA PHE A 153 4.04 -23.05 4.15
C PHE A 153 3.15 -22.60 5.32
N PRO A 154 3.48 -22.95 6.58
CA PRO A 154 2.59 -22.78 7.74
C PRO A 154 2.26 -21.32 8.08
N GLY A 155 2.97 -20.35 7.49
CA GLY A 155 2.81 -18.92 7.74
C GLY A 155 2.02 -18.13 6.69
N ALA A 156 1.58 -18.73 5.59
CA ALA A 156 1.03 -17.98 4.44
C ALA A 156 -0.15 -17.07 4.80
N LYS A 157 -1.07 -17.55 5.63
CA LYS A 157 -2.21 -16.77 6.14
C LYS A 157 -1.78 -15.63 7.07
N GLY A 158 -0.71 -15.83 7.84
CA GLY A 158 -0.15 -14.81 8.71
C GLY A 158 0.50 -13.67 7.92
N VAL A 159 1.28 -14.02 6.90
CA VAL A 159 1.89 -13.06 5.97
C VAL A 159 0.84 -12.20 5.29
N ALA A 160 -0.21 -12.81 4.74
CA ALA A 160 -1.30 -12.06 4.09
C ALA A 160 -1.99 -11.08 5.05
N ARG A 161 -2.29 -11.49 6.29
CA ARG A 161 -2.88 -10.59 7.31
C ARG A 161 -1.94 -9.47 7.73
N PHE A 162 -0.64 -9.77 7.88
CA PHE A 162 0.35 -8.75 8.21
C PHE A 162 0.45 -7.71 7.10
N THR A 163 0.45 -8.14 5.84
CA THR A 163 0.42 -7.23 4.68
C THR A 163 -0.78 -6.29 4.71
N ASP A 164 -1.95 -6.78 5.12
CA ASP A 164 -3.17 -5.98 5.24
C ASP A 164 -3.07 -4.90 6.34
N VAL A 165 -2.48 -5.26 7.48
CA VAL A 165 -2.20 -4.30 8.56
C VAL A 165 -1.13 -3.31 8.12
N PHE A 166 -0.10 -3.76 7.41
CA PHE A 166 0.98 -2.92 6.91
C PHE A 166 0.47 -1.79 5.99
N LEU A 167 -0.50 -2.11 5.12
CA LEU A 167 -1.16 -1.15 4.23
C LEU A 167 -1.91 -0.02 4.97
N SER A 168 -2.25 -0.20 6.25
CA SER A 168 -2.90 0.85 7.05
C SER A 168 -1.92 1.90 7.58
N PHE A 169 -0.62 1.59 7.57
CA PHE A 169 0.40 2.54 8.00
C PHE A 169 0.63 3.61 6.94
N PRO A 170 0.94 4.87 7.34
CA PRO A 170 1.38 5.90 6.41
C PRO A 170 2.61 5.46 5.59
N SER A 171 2.64 5.81 4.30
CA SER A 171 3.70 5.42 3.37
C SER A 171 5.10 5.82 3.86
N PHE A 172 5.24 7.04 4.40
CA PHE A 172 6.53 7.54 4.91
C PHE A 172 7.11 6.71 6.07
N LEU A 173 6.35 5.86 6.75
CA LEU A 173 6.93 5.01 7.80
C LEU A 173 7.92 3.99 7.21
N ILE A 174 7.74 3.57 5.95
CA ILE A 174 8.69 2.66 5.31
C ILE A 174 10.06 3.32 5.14
N THR A 175 10.11 4.61 4.84
CA THR A 175 11.38 5.31 4.61
C THR A 175 12.12 5.52 5.92
N LEU A 176 11.41 5.80 7.01
CA LEU A 176 12.00 5.85 8.34
C LEU A 176 12.54 4.48 8.77
N ALA A 177 11.79 3.39 8.52
CA ALA A 177 12.27 2.04 8.78
C ALA A 177 13.53 1.71 7.95
N LEU A 178 13.52 2.03 6.66
CA LEU A 178 14.68 1.85 5.79
C LEU A 178 15.86 2.75 6.20
N LEU A 179 15.63 3.92 6.78
CA LEU A 179 16.69 4.78 7.31
C LEU A 179 17.38 4.14 8.52
N PHE A 180 16.62 3.49 9.41
CA PHE A 180 17.21 2.73 10.51
C PHE A 180 18.03 1.54 10.03
N VAL A 181 17.64 0.91 8.91
CA VAL A 181 18.34 -0.28 8.38
C VAL A 181 19.52 0.10 7.48
N TYR A 182 19.28 0.89 6.44
CA TYR A 182 20.19 1.22 5.34
C TYR A 182 20.69 2.66 5.35
N GLY A 183 20.33 3.47 6.35
CA GLY A 183 20.93 4.79 6.54
C GLY A 183 22.44 4.71 6.76
N ARG A 184 23.12 5.84 6.58
CA ARG A 184 24.58 5.93 6.74
C ARG A 184 25.06 5.45 8.13
N THR A 185 24.28 5.73 9.17
CA THR A 185 24.48 5.24 10.55
C THR A 185 23.50 4.12 10.94
N GLY A 186 22.91 3.44 9.94
CA GLY A 186 21.92 2.39 10.14
C GLY A 186 22.54 1.03 10.49
N LEU A 187 21.67 0.06 10.77
CA LEU A 187 22.04 -1.29 11.20
C LEU A 187 22.98 -1.99 10.20
N ALA A 188 22.73 -1.87 8.90
CA ALA A 188 23.54 -2.54 7.88
C ALA A 188 25.00 -2.04 7.88
N ASN A 189 25.20 -0.72 7.93
CA ASN A 189 26.54 -0.14 8.03
C ASN A 189 27.18 -0.43 9.39
N GLY A 190 26.42 -0.38 10.49
CA GLY A 190 26.94 -0.69 11.83
C GLY A 190 27.41 -2.15 11.99
N LEU A 191 26.67 -3.10 11.41
CA LEU A 191 27.09 -4.51 11.38
C LEU A 191 28.33 -4.70 10.49
N TRP A 192 28.39 -3.99 9.36
CA TRP A 192 29.55 -4.04 8.47
C TRP A 192 30.82 -3.51 9.15
N THR A 193 30.77 -2.31 9.73
CA THR A 193 31.92 -1.71 10.41
C THR A 193 32.32 -2.51 11.65
N GLY A 194 31.35 -3.06 12.39
CA GLY A 194 31.61 -3.96 13.51
C GLY A 194 32.30 -5.27 13.09
N ALA A 195 31.96 -5.84 11.93
CA ALA A 195 32.55 -7.07 11.44
C ALA A 195 33.90 -6.88 10.73
N THR A 196 34.08 -5.75 10.02
CA THR A 196 35.26 -5.51 9.16
C THR A 196 36.29 -4.57 9.78
N GLY A 197 35.92 -3.82 10.83
CA GLY A 197 36.73 -2.74 11.38
C GLY A 197 36.86 -1.52 10.45
N ALA A 198 36.11 -1.47 9.34
CA ALA A 198 36.09 -0.32 8.45
C ALA A 198 35.51 0.92 9.15
N ALA A 199 36.02 2.11 8.81
CA ALA A 199 35.54 3.37 9.38
C ALA A 199 34.12 3.73 8.91
N ASP A 200 33.80 3.42 7.66
CA ASP A 200 32.50 3.66 7.04
C ASP A 200 31.97 2.37 6.41
N GLY A 201 30.64 2.23 6.39
CA GLY A 201 29.98 1.13 5.69
C GLY A 201 29.67 1.48 4.22
N PRO A 202 29.53 0.47 3.34
CA PRO A 202 29.39 0.68 1.90
C PRO A 202 27.98 1.14 1.47
N PHE A 203 27.00 1.15 2.38
CA PHE A 203 25.61 1.45 2.04
C PHE A 203 25.32 2.95 2.18
N ASP A 204 25.36 3.70 1.06
CA ASP A 204 24.96 5.12 1.00
C ASP A 204 24.09 5.41 -0.24
N PHE A 205 23.03 4.61 -0.43
CA PHE A 205 22.12 4.76 -1.57
C PHE A 205 20.73 5.29 -1.17
N LEU A 206 20.40 5.31 0.12
CA LEU A 206 19.04 5.60 0.57
C LEU A 206 18.63 7.05 0.23
N THR A 207 19.57 8.00 0.23
CA THR A 207 19.32 9.41 -0.15
C THR A 207 19.42 9.67 -1.66
N THR A 208 19.25 8.63 -2.48
CA THR A 208 19.28 8.69 -3.95
C THR A 208 17.93 8.24 -4.54
N PRO A 209 17.68 8.40 -5.86
CA PRO A 209 16.47 7.87 -6.49
C PRO A 209 16.23 6.38 -6.23
N TRP A 210 17.30 5.59 -6.04
CA TRP A 210 17.22 4.17 -5.75
C TRP A 210 16.63 3.87 -4.37
N GLY A 211 16.89 4.73 -3.39
CA GLY A 211 16.28 4.61 -2.06
C GLY A 211 14.78 4.87 -2.11
N VAL A 212 14.36 5.87 -2.88
CA VAL A 212 12.93 6.15 -3.12
C VAL A 212 12.26 4.99 -3.83
N LEU A 213 12.87 4.45 -4.89
CA LEU A 213 12.36 3.30 -5.62
C LEU A 213 12.23 2.07 -4.72
N LEU A 214 13.24 1.77 -3.89
CA LEU A 214 13.18 0.67 -2.93
C LEU A 214 12.02 0.85 -1.94
N ALA A 215 11.85 2.07 -1.42
CA ALA A 215 10.78 2.39 -0.47
C ALA A 215 9.39 2.26 -1.10
N GLU A 216 9.18 2.83 -2.29
CA GLU A 216 7.92 2.72 -3.03
C GLU A 216 7.61 1.27 -3.39
N VAL A 217 8.57 0.52 -3.91
CA VAL A 217 8.37 -0.90 -4.24
C VAL A 217 8.00 -1.69 -3.00
N THR A 218 8.69 -1.48 -1.88
CA THR A 218 8.41 -2.19 -0.63
C THR A 218 7.02 -1.87 -0.10
N TYR A 219 6.61 -0.60 -0.15
CA TYR A 219 5.32 -0.17 0.38
C TYR A 219 4.14 -0.51 -0.53
N PHE A 220 4.29 -0.36 -1.86
CA PHE A 220 3.19 -0.51 -2.80
C PHE A 220 3.00 -1.92 -3.37
N THR A 221 3.98 -2.82 -3.25
CA THR A 221 3.86 -4.22 -3.70
C THR A 221 2.56 -4.93 -3.25
N PRO A 222 2.10 -4.77 -1.99
CA PRO A 222 0.83 -5.33 -1.53
C PRO A 222 -0.41 -4.99 -2.38
N PHE A 223 -0.45 -3.81 -3.01
CA PHE A 223 -1.58 -3.40 -3.86
C PHE A 223 -1.66 -4.19 -5.17
N VAL A 224 -0.54 -4.77 -5.64
CA VAL A 224 -0.52 -5.74 -6.76
C VAL A 224 -0.81 -7.15 -6.26
N MET A 225 -0.22 -7.50 -5.11
CA MET A 225 -0.31 -8.86 -4.57
C MET A 225 -1.76 -9.25 -4.23
N ARG A 226 -2.56 -8.34 -3.68
CA ARG A 226 -3.96 -8.61 -3.29
C ARG A 226 -4.88 -9.03 -4.47
N PRO A 227 -5.01 -8.26 -5.56
CA PRO A 227 -5.83 -8.69 -6.69
C PRO A 227 -5.31 -9.98 -7.33
N LEU A 228 -3.99 -10.21 -7.34
CA LEU A 228 -3.41 -11.47 -7.80
C LEU A 228 -3.83 -12.66 -6.94
N LEU A 229 -3.75 -12.55 -5.61
CA LEU A 229 -4.17 -13.63 -4.71
C LEU A 229 -5.66 -13.93 -4.87
N ALA A 230 -6.49 -12.90 -5.10
CA ALA A 230 -7.90 -13.08 -5.40
C ALA A 230 -8.15 -13.81 -6.73
N ALA A 231 -7.37 -13.49 -7.78
CA ALA A 231 -7.42 -14.19 -9.06
C ALA A 231 -6.95 -15.65 -8.93
N PHE A 232 -5.84 -15.89 -8.23
CA PHE A 232 -5.30 -17.24 -8.03
C PHE A 232 -6.21 -18.13 -7.20
N ALA A 233 -6.97 -17.57 -6.26
CA ALA A 233 -7.97 -18.32 -5.51
C ALA A 233 -9.14 -18.85 -6.36
N GLN A 234 -9.34 -18.31 -7.57
CA GLN A 234 -10.36 -18.77 -8.52
C GLN A 234 -9.82 -19.79 -9.53
N LEU A 235 -8.50 -20.01 -9.58
CA LEU A 235 -7.90 -20.97 -10.49
C LEU A 235 -8.24 -22.41 -10.07
N ASP A 236 -8.72 -23.18 -11.04
CA ASP A 236 -8.98 -24.61 -10.84
C ASP A 236 -7.67 -25.39 -10.84
N THR A 237 -7.38 -26.07 -9.73
CA THR A 237 -6.22 -26.95 -9.57
C THR A 237 -6.14 -28.01 -10.68
N ALA A 238 -7.28 -28.45 -11.23
CA ALA A 238 -7.32 -29.43 -12.31
C ALA A 238 -6.60 -28.94 -13.58
N GLN A 239 -6.58 -27.64 -13.86
CA GLN A 239 -5.83 -27.07 -14.99
C GLN A 239 -4.32 -27.22 -14.81
N LEU A 240 -3.84 -27.04 -13.57
CA LEU A 240 -2.43 -27.19 -13.23
C LEU A 240 -1.99 -28.66 -13.27
N GLU A 241 -2.85 -29.58 -12.81
CA GLU A 241 -2.65 -31.03 -12.88
C GLU A 241 -2.66 -31.57 -14.33
N ALA A 242 -3.54 -31.05 -15.17
CA ALA A 242 -3.58 -31.40 -16.59
C ALA A 242 -2.31 -30.94 -17.32
N ALA A 243 -1.86 -29.70 -17.06
CA ALA A 243 -0.63 -29.18 -17.65
C ALA A 243 0.61 -29.97 -17.20
N SER A 244 0.69 -30.35 -15.92
CA SER A 244 1.80 -31.16 -15.40
C SER A 244 1.79 -32.59 -15.97
N SER A 245 0.61 -33.19 -16.16
CA SER A 245 0.43 -34.50 -16.80
C SER A 245 0.87 -34.52 -18.27
N LEU A 246 0.74 -33.39 -18.97
CA LEU A 246 1.26 -33.19 -20.33
C LEU A 246 2.79 -32.89 -20.36
N GLY A 247 3.47 -33.00 -19.22
CA GLY A 247 4.91 -32.80 -19.09
C GLY A 247 5.35 -31.33 -18.95
N ALA A 248 4.43 -30.40 -18.70
CA ALA A 248 4.81 -29.01 -18.45
C ALA A 248 5.51 -28.87 -17.09
N ARG A 249 6.69 -28.25 -17.08
CA ARG A 249 7.43 -27.88 -15.86
C ARG A 249 6.91 -26.54 -15.32
N ALA A 250 7.19 -26.24 -14.05
CA ALA A 250 6.71 -25.03 -13.36
C ALA A 250 6.85 -23.72 -14.16
N PRO A 251 7.98 -23.39 -14.82
CA PRO A 251 8.08 -22.14 -15.60
C PRO A 251 7.12 -22.10 -16.80
N ARG A 252 6.84 -23.26 -17.42
CA ARG A 252 5.89 -23.37 -18.52
C ARG A 252 4.46 -23.21 -18.02
N ILE A 253 4.11 -23.81 -16.88
CA ILE A 253 2.81 -23.65 -16.22
C ILE A 253 2.57 -22.18 -15.84
N VAL A 254 3.56 -21.54 -15.21
CA VAL A 254 3.47 -20.12 -14.85
C VAL A 254 3.24 -19.26 -16.09
N ARG A 255 3.98 -19.48 -17.17
CA ARG A 255 3.87 -18.66 -18.38
C ARG A 255 2.59 -18.92 -19.20
N GLN A 256 2.13 -20.17 -19.27
CA GLN A 256 1.05 -20.57 -20.18
C GLN A 256 -0.33 -20.69 -19.53
N VAL A 257 -0.38 -20.90 -18.21
CA VAL A 257 -1.64 -21.06 -17.46
C VAL A 257 -1.84 -19.91 -16.50
N ILE A 258 -0.88 -19.68 -15.60
CA ILE A 258 -1.07 -18.72 -14.50
C ILE A 258 -0.97 -17.26 -14.98
N LEU A 259 0.02 -16.94 -15.82
CA LEU A 259 0.28 -15.58 -16.25
C LEU A 259 -0.89 -14.99 -17.07
N PRO A 260 -1.48 -15.68 -18.07
CA PRO A 260 -2.66 -15.17 -18.79
C PRO A 260 -3.83 -14.83 -17.86
N GLU A 261 -4.09 -15.69 -16.87
CA GLU A 261 -5.14 -15.48 -15.85
C GLU A 261 -4.78 -14.36 -14.86
N ALA A 262 -3.48 -14.15 -14.63
CA ALA A 262 -2.98 -13.05 -13.80
C ALA A 262 -3.03 -11.68 -14.51
N LEU A 263 -3.05 -11.63 -15.85
CA LEU A 263 -2.92 -10.37 -16.60
C LEU A 263 -3.99 -9.32 -16.24
N PRO A 264 -5.29 -9.67 -16.12
CA PRO A 264 -6.31 -8.70 -15.69
C PRO A 264 -6.04 -8.15 -14.29
N ALA A 265 -5.61 -9.00 -13.37
CA ALA A 265 -5.28 -8.62 -12.00
C ALA A 265 -4.00 -7.78 -11.91
N LEU A 266 -2.97 -8.11 -12.71
CA LEU A 266 -1.74 -7.33 -12.84
C LEU A 266 -2.02 -5.96 -13.44
N ALA A 267 -2.86 -5.90 -14.47
CA ALA A 267 -3.29 -4.64 -15.07
C ALA A 267 -3.99 -3.77 -14.02
N ALA A 268 -4.96 -4.35 -13.28
CA ALA A 268 -5.72 -3.63 -12.27
C ALA A 268 -4.82 -3.12 -11.12
N GLY A 269 -4.02 -4.01 -10.53
CA GLY A 269 -3.08 -3.67 -9.46
C GLY A 269 -2.01 -2.69 -9.91
N GLY A 270 -1.43 -2.90 -11.10
CA GLY A 270 -0.41 -2.03 -11.69
C GLY A 270 -0.93 -0.62 -11.97
N SER A 271 -2.17 -0.49 -12.45
CA SER A 271 -2.78 0.83 -12.67
C SER A 271 -3.00 1.60 -11.37
N LEU A 272 -3.40 0.90 -10.32
CA LEU A 272 -3.59 1.50 -9.01
C LEU A 272 -2.25 1.96 -8.45
N VAL A 273 -1.22 1.10 -8.49
CA VAL A 273 0.13 1.45 -8.03
C VAL A 273 0.72 2.60 -8.84
N LEU A 274 0.51 2.64 -10.15
CA LEU A 274 0.99 3.75 -10.99
C LEU A 274 0.42 5.10 -10.51
N VAL A 275 -0.89 5.15 -10.26
CA VAL A 275 -1.53 6.37 -9.75
C VAL A 275 -1.05 6.71 -8.34
N LEU A 276 -0.84 5.71 -7.48
CA LEU A 276 -0.31 5.90 -6.12
C LEU A 276 1.11 6.49 -6.16
N CYS A 277 2.02 5.92 -6.96
CA CYS A 277 3.39 6.42 -7.10
C CYS A 277 3.44 7.83 -7.72
N LEU A 278 2.61 8.15 -8.71
CA LEU A 278 2.54 9.51 -9.29
C LEU A 278 2.18 10.58 -8.26
N ASN A 279 1.37 10.21 -7.27
CA ASN A 279 0.87 11.11 -6.24
C ASN A 279 1.62 10.95 -4.90
N GLU A 280 2.68 10.14 -4.87
CA GLU A 280 3.44 9.90 -3.66
C GLU A 280 4.31 11.12 -3.31
N PHE A 281 4.26 11.48 -2.04
CA PHE A 281 4.91 12.67 -1.49
C PHE A 281 5.71 12.32 -0.23
N GLY A 282 5.10 11.57 0.69
CA GLY A 282 5.69 11.25 1.98
C GLY A 282 6.96 10.42 1.84
N ILE A 283 6.97 9.40 0.98
CA ILE A 283 8.17 8.60 0.73
C ILE A 283 9.31 9.49 0.21
N VAL A 284 9.07 10.31 -0.81
CA VAL A 284 10.09 11.19 -1.41
C VAL A 284 10.62 12.20 -0.38
N LEU A 285 9.73 12.85 0.36
CA LEU A 285 10.07 13.84 1.38
C LEU A 285 10.94 13.23 2.49
N PHE A 286 10.50 12.12 3.08
CA PHE A 286 11.17 11.52 4.23
C PHE A 286 12.41 10.71 3.85
N THR A 287 12.56 10.31 2.58
CA THR A 287 13.80 9.75 2.09
C THR A 287 14.91 10.81 2.04
N GLY A 288 14.54 12.09 1.86
CA GLY A 288 15.49 13.20 1.76
C GLY A 288 16.42 13.05 0.56
N ALA A 289 15.92 12.43 -0.52
CA ALA A 289 16.75 12.10 -1.66
C ALA A 289 17.23 13.36 -2.39
N LYS A 290 18.56 13.49 -2.53
CA LYS A 290 19.17 14.66 -3.16
C LYS A 290 18.89 14.67 -4.66
N GLY A 291 18.42 15.80 -5.17
CA GLY A 291 18.11 15.95 -6.60
C GLY A 291 16.87 15.17 -7.05
N VAL A 292 16.03 14.72 -6.12
CA VAL A 292 14.77 14.04 -6.44
C VAL A 292 13.61 14.94 -6.06
N THR A 293 13.10 15.68 -7.04
CA THR A 293 11.89 16.49 -6.87
C THR A 293 10.79 15.89 -7.74
N THR A 294 9.70 15.43 -7.14
CA THR A 294 8.50 14.99 -7.87
C THR A 294 7.48 16.14 -7.98
N LEU A 295 6.44 16.00 -8.79
CA LEU A 295 5.38 16.99 -8.92
C LEU A 295 4.71 17.29 -7.56
N PRO A 296 4.34 16.30 -6.72
CA PRO A 296 3.83 16.58 -5.38
C PRO A 296 4.83 17.35 -4.51
N MET A 297 6.12 17.01 -4.58
CA MET A 297 7.18 17.76 -3.87
C MET A 297 7.31 19.20 -4.39
N LEU A 298 7.17 19.41 -5.70
CA LEU A 298 7.24 20.73 -6.30
C LEU A 298 6.02 21.59 -5.92
N VAL A 299 4.82 21.00 -5.82
CA VAL A 299 3.63 21.69 -5.28
C VAL A 299 3.91 22.16 -3.86
N TYR A 300 4.46 21.29 -3.00
CA TYR A 300 4.83 21.64 -1.63
C TYR A 300 5.89 22.75 -1.60
N GLY A 301 6.95 22.63 -2.40
CA GLY A 301 8.01 23.64 -2.50
C GLY A 301 7.47 25.01 -2.89
N LYS A 302 6.67 25.08 -3.96
CA LYS A 302 6.07 26.34 -4.41
C LYS A 302 5.10 26.93 -3.39
N ALA A 303 4.18 26.13 -2.86
CA ALA A 303 3.14 26.64 -1.96
C ALA A 303 3.68 27.04 -0.58
N ILE A 304 4.57 26.23 0.00
CA ILE A 304 4.98 26.36 1.40
C ILE A 304 6.34 27.05 1.56
N LEU A 305 7.30 26.74 0.69
CA LEU A 305 8.66 27.28 0.80
C LEU A 305 8.80 28.61 0.05
N GLU A 306 8.20 28.71 -1.13
CA GLU A 306 8.31 29.90 -2.01
C GLU A 306 7.12 30.85 -1.84
N SER A 307 6.03 30.41 -1.22
CA SER A 307 4.74 31.13 -1.15
C SER A 307 4.14 31.49 -2.53
N ASP A 308 4.54 30.78 -3.59
CA ASP A 308 3.97 30.86 -4.93
C ASP A 308 2.74 29.94 -5.03
N TYR A 309 1.62 30.42 -4.48
CA TYR A 309 0.34 29.68 -4.52
C TYR A 309 -0.22 29.50 -5.93
N PRO A 310 -0.23 30.52 -6.82
CA PRO A 310 -0.72 30.36 -8.18
C PRO A 310 0.08 29.29 -8.96
N GLY A 311 1.41 29.35 -8.89
CA GLY A 311 2.28 28.37 -9.53
C GLY A 311 2.12 26.97 -8.94
N ALA A 312 1.97 26.84 -7.62
CA ALA A 312 1.67 25.56 -6.98
C ALA A 312 0.34 24.96 -7.48
N CYS A 313 -0.70 25.79 -7.62
CA CYS A 313 -1.99 25.37 -8.14
C CYS A 313 -1.91 24.91 -9.60
N VAL A 314 -1.10 25.56 -10.45
CA VAL A 314 -0.82 25.10 -11.82
C VAL A 314 -0.20 23.71 -11.80
N VAL A 315 0.86 23.50 -11.02
CA VAL A 315 1.53 22.18 -10.93
C VAL A 315 0.56 21.12 -10.42
N ALA A 316 -0.27 21.44 -9.42
CA ALA A 316 -1.29 20.55 -8.89
C ALA A 316 -2.33 20.16 -9.94
N VAL A 317 -2.84 21.13 -10.71
CA VAL A 317 -3.79 20.88 -11.81
C VAL A 317 -3.17 19.95 -12.86
N VAL A 318 -1.91 20.20 -13.25
CA VAL A 318 -1.21 19.33 -14.21
C VAL A 318 -1.04 17.91 -13.65
N ASN A 319 -0.66 17.76 -12.38
CA ASN A 319 -0.52 16.45 -11.76
C ASN A 319 -1.84 15.67 -11.70
N VAL A 320 -2.95 16.37 -11.39
CA VAL A 320 -4.30 15.78 -11.42
C VAL A 320 -4.68 15.35 -12.84
N LEU A 321 -4.43 16.18 -13.85
CA LEU A 321 -4.72 15.84 -15.24
C LEU A 321 -3.92 14.63 -15.72
N ILE A 322 -2.64 14.53 -15.36
CA ILE A 322 -1.79 13.38 -15.68
C ILE A 322 -2.34 12.12 -14.99
N SER A 323 -2.67 12.20 -13.70
CA SER A 323 -3.19 11.07 -12.93
C SER A 323 -4.52 10.56 -13.47
N VAL A 324 -5.47 11.46 -13.75
CA VAL A 324 -6.77 11.12 -14.34
C VAL A 324 -6.61 10.62 -15.77
N GLY A 325 -5.72 11.24 -16.56
CA GLY A 325 -5.44 10.85 -17.93
C GLY A 325 -4.86 9.44 -18.04
N LEU A 326 -3.86 9.10 -17.21
CA LEU A 326 -3.27 7.77 -17.18
C LEU A 326 -4.24 6.71 -16.66
N TYR A 327 -5.00 7.02 -15.60
CA TYR A 327 -6.04 6.12 -15.11
C TYR A 327 -7.16 5.90 -16.14
N GLY A 328 -7.57 6.96 -16.84
CA GLY A 328 -8.57 6.92 -17.90
C GLY A 328 -8.10 6.09 -19.10
N LEU A 329 -6.86 6.33 -19.56
CA LEU A 329 -6.23 5.54 -20.62
C LEU A 329 -6.19 4.06 -20.25
N TYR A 330 -5.74 3.76 -19.03
CA TYR A 330 -5.74 2.41 -18.49
C TYR A 330 -7.15 1.79 -18.53
N ARG A 331 -8.17 2.49 -18.01
CA ARG A 331 -9.56 1.99 -17.99
C ARG A 331 -10.10 1.70 -19.39
N VAL A 332 -9.75 2.51 -20.39
CA VAL A 332 -10.15 2.29 -21.79
C VAL A 332 -9.44 1.07 -22.37
N VAL A 333 -8.13 0.93 -22.13
CA VAL A 333 -7.33 -0.20 -22.60
C VAL A 333 -7.82 -1.50 -21.97
N SER A 334 -8.03 -1.55 -20.66
CA SER A 334 -8.49 -2.76 -19.97
C SER A 334 -9.89 -3.20 -20.40
N ARG A 335 -10.82 -2.25 -20.61
CA ARG A 335 -12.16 -2.57 -21.14
C ARG A 335 -12.12 -3.15 -22.56
N ARG A 336 -11.16 -2.72 -23.39
CA ARG A 336 -10.98 -3.23 -24.75
C ARG A 336 -10.26 -4.58 -24.78
N ALA A 337 -9.43 -4.85 -23.79
CA ALA A 337 -8.68 -6.10 -23.65
C ALA A 337 -9.52 -7.27 -23.12
N GLY A 338 -10.83 -7.10 -22.88
CA GLY A 338 -11.72 -8.18 -22.47
C GLY A 338 -11.57 -8.59 -21.01
N ALA A 339 -11.15 -7.67 -20.14
CA ALA A 339 -11.23 -7.78 -18.68
C ALA A 339 -12.44 -7.00 -18.12
#